data_AF-A0AA38JQ96-F1
#
_entry.id   AF-A0AA38JQ96-F1
#
_cell.length_a   1.000
_cell.length_b   1.000
_cell.length_c   1.000
_cell.angle_alpha   90.00
_cell.angle_beta   90.00
_cell.angle_gamma   90.00
#
_symmetry.space_group_name_H-M   'P 1'
#
loop_
_entity.id
_entity.type
_entity.pdbx_description
1 polymer ?
#
loop_
_entity_poly.entity_id
_entity_poly.type
_entity_poly.pdbx_seq_one_letter_code
_entity_poly.pdbx_strand_id
1 'polypeptide(L)'
;MERIVNFNAILFPSDGRPPTIVQLMTSPMTLPGHHAQSYTLNPSRMPHPEVHMDYIAENLGPRAWKYQLVEALDCMNRKFACPYIIFYPVVSRDGMPFPINRTIRDIQGRRFREDTAWRGNVIVAKYCENPFSSLMDASMADFPILKNYLLTHGCPQ
;
A
#
# COMPACT_ATOMS: atom_id res chain seq x y z
N MET A 1 14.29 -23.93 -1.57
CA MET A 1 14.52 -22.52 -1.16
C MET A 1 13.34 -21.72 -1.67
N GLU A 2 12.56 -21.12 -0.77
CA GLU A 2 11.48 -20.22 -1.15
C GLU A 2 12.09 -18.97 -1.78
N ARG A 3 11.75 -18.69 -3.05
CA ARG A 3 12.25 -17.52 -3.76
C ARG A 3 11.52 -16.29 -3.20
N ILE A 4 12.23 -15.52 -2.37
CA ILE A 4 11.81 -14.17 -1.98
C ILE A 4 11.72 -13.36 -3.27
N VAL A 5 10.56 -12.76 -3.53
CA VAL A 5 10.32 -11.90 -4.69
C VAL A 5 10.00 -10.51 -4.17
N ASN A 6 10.64 -9.51 -4.75
CA ASN A 6 10.56 -8.13 -4.33
C ASN A 6 10.01 -7.30 -5.48
N PHE A 7 9.25 -6.26 -5.15
CA PHE A 7 8.74 -5.30 -6.12
C PHE A 7 9.06 -3.88 -5.67
N ASN A 8 9.26 -2.97 -6.61
CA ASN A 8 9.37 -1.56 -6.31
C ASN A 8 7.99 -1.02 -5.90
N ALA A 9 7.95 -0.32 -4.78
CA ALA A 9 6.78 0.39 -4.26
C ALA A 9 7.16 1.84 -3.93
N ILE A 10 6.19 2.75 -3.88
CA ILE A 10 6.41 4.14 -3.48
C ILE A 10 6.11 4.29 -2.00
N LEU A 11 7.09 4.71 -1.22
CA LEU A 11 6.95 5.10 0.18
C LEU A 11 6.60 6.59 0.27
N PHE A 12 5.53 6.89 0.99
CA PHE A 12 5.19 8.22 1.48
C PHE A 12 5.54 8.29 2.97
N PRO A 13 6.71 8.84 3.34
CA PRO A 13 7.15 8.86 4.72
C PRO A 13 6.35 9.88 5.53
N SER A 14 6.07 9.54 6.79
CA SER A 14 5.26 10.39 7.67
C SER A 14 5.99 11.64 8.17
N ASP A 15 7.31 11.63 8.14
CA ASP A 15 8.18 12.68 8.70
C ASP A 15 8.32 13.94 7.82
N GLY A 16 7.81 13.90 6.58
CA GLY A 16 7.84 15.01 5.63
C GLY A 16 8.98 14.96 4.61
N ARG A 17 9.80 13.89 4.61
CA ARG A 17 10.73 13.63 3.50
C ARG A 17 9.95 13.40 2.19
N PRO A 18 10.58 13.65 1.03
CA PRO A 18 9.92 13.38 -0.25
C PRO A 18 9.64 11.87 -0.43
N PRO A 19 8.60 11.50 -1.20
CA PRO A 19 8.35 10.11 -1.55
C PRO A 19 9.53 9.45 -2.26
N THR A 20 9.77 8.18 -1.96
CA THR A 20 10.89 7.41 -2.52
C THR A 20 10.46 6.02 -2.97
N ILE A 21 11.27 5.39 -3.84
CA ILE A 21 11.08 3.98 -4.20
C ILE A 21 11.73 3.09 -3.14
N VAL A 22 11.00 2.06 -2.70
CA VAL A 22 11.45 1.04 -1.76
C VAL A 22 11.13 -0.36 -2.28
N GLN A 23 11.83 -1.37 -1.74
CA GLN A 23 11.58 -2.77 -2.07
C GLN A 23 10.50 -3.35 -1.15
N LEU A 24 9.35 -3.73 -1.72
CA LEU A 24 8.29 -4.46 -1.04
C LEU A 24 8.56 -5.96 -1.15
N MET A 25 8.87 -6.58 -0.01
CA MET A 25 9.11 -8.01 0.10
C MET A 25 7.80 -8.79 0.04
N THR A 26 7.84 -10.00 -0.49
CA THR A 26 6.68 -10.89 -0.52
C THR A 26 7.02 -12.31 -0.08
N SER A 27 6.11 -12.96 0.63
CA SER A 27 6.18 -14.39 0.97
C SER A 27 5.18 -15.21 0.15
N PRO A 28 5.47 -16.48 -0.15
CA PRO A 28 4.48 -17.38 -0.75
C PRO A 28 3.27 -17.58 0.18
N MET A 29 2.04 -17.44 -0.32
CA MET A 29 0.86 -17.88 0.43
C MET A 29 0.65 -19.39 0.21
N THR A 30 0.67 -20.16 1.29
CA THR A 30 0.21 -21.55 1.28
C THR A 30 -1.32 -21.54 1.42
N LEU A 31 -2.02 -21.83 0.31
CA LEU A 31 -3.48 -22.04 0.35
C LEU A 31 -3.77 -23.38 1.07
N PRO A 32 -4.54 -23.39 2.18
CA PRO A 32 -4.91 -24.65 2.81
C PRO A 32 -6.06 -25.31 2.03
N GLY A 33 -5.74 -26.42 1.36
CA GLY A 33 -6.67 -27.55 1.14
C GLY A 33 -7.61 -27.53 -0.08
N HIS A 34 -7.42 -28.56 -0.90
CA HIS A 34 -8.44 -29.32 -1.66
C HIS A 34 -9.32 -28.60 -2.69
N HIS A 35 -9.11 -28.96 -3.97
CA HIS A 35 -9.96 -28.65 -5.15
C HIS A 35 -9.86 -27.24 -5.75
N ALA A 36 -8.68 -26.84 -6.21
CA ALA A 36 -8.59 -25.93 -7.36
C ALA A 36 -7.20 -26.01 -8.01
N GLN A 37 -7.02 -26.96 -8.92
CA GLN A 37 -6.09 -26.77 -10.03
C GLN A 37 -6.71 -25.73 -10.97
N SER A 38 -6.74 -24.46 -10.56
CA SER A 38 -6.94 -23.35 -11.47
C SER A 38 -5.56 -22.84 -11.86
N TYR A 39 -5.27 -22.91 -13.16
CA TYR A 39 -4.02 -22.53 -13.83
C TYR A 39 -3.74 -21.02 -13.73
N THR A 40 -3.65 -20.46 -12.53
CA THR A 40 -3.07 -19.14 -12.33
C THR A 40 -1.55 -19.31 -12.29
N LEU A 41 -0.86 -18.76 -13.30
CA LEU A 41 0.59 -18.89 -13.49
C LEU A 41 1.43 -18.30 -12.34
N ASN A 42 0.82 -17.49 -11.47
CA ASN A 42 1.51 -16.87 -10.34
C ASN A 42 0.88 -17.32 -9.02
N PRO A 43 1.62 -17.99 -8.13
CA PRO A 43 1.12 -18.29 -6.80
C PRO A 43 0.81 -16.97 -6.06
N SER A 44 -0.29 -16.92 -5.32
CA SER A 44 -0.63 -15.77 -4.47
C SER A 44 0.52 -15.51 -3.49
N ARG A 45 0.92 -14.25 -3.32
CA ARG A 45 2.03 -13.83 -2.47
C ARG A 45 1.57 -12.76 -1.50
N MET A 46 1.94 -12.91 -0.23
CA MET A 46 1.60 -11.93 0.80
C MET A 46 2.65 -10.81 0.79
N PRO A 47 2.27 -9.55 0.53
CA PRO A 47 3.18 -8.42 0.68
C PRO A 47 3.45 -8.13 2.15
N HIS A 48 4.65 -7.64 2.44
CA HIS A 48 5.09 -7.24 3.78
C HIS A 48 5.34 -5.73 3.87
N PRO A 49 4.32 -4.88 3.79
CA PRO A 49 4.49 -3.43 3.88
C PRO A 49 4.91 -2.98 5.29
N GLU A 50 4.67 -3.80 6.32
CA GLU A 50 5.04 -3.53 7.71
C GLU A 50 6.54 -3.25 7.90
N VAL A 51 7.41 -3.78 7.02
CA VAL A 51 8.86 -3.56 7.09
C VAL A 51 9.26 -2.09 6.87
N HIS A 52 8.36 -1.29 6.28
CA HIS A 52 8.54 0.14 6.03
C HIS A 52 7.64 1.02 6.91
N MET A 53 6.86 0.43 7.81
CA MET A 53 5.94 1.12 8.70
C MET A 53 6.55 1.31 10.09
N ASP A 54 7.16 2.47 10.31
CA ASP A 54 7.78 2.80 11.59
C ASP A 54 6.77 2.67 12.74
N TYR A 55 7.21 2.07 13.84
CA TYR A 55 6.41 1.90 15.07
C TYR A 55 5.17 0.99 14.96
N ILE A 56 5.03 0.24 13.87
CA ILE A 56 3.97 -0.76 13.73
C ILE A 56 4.14 -1.91 14.73
N ALA A 57 3.02 -2.45 15.21
CA ALA A 57 2.98 -3.61 16.08
C ALA A 57 3.65 -4.82 15.41
N GLU A 58 4.63 -5.39 16.10
CA GLU A 58 5.30 -6.61 15.66
C GLU A 58 4.42 -7.84 15.95
N ASN A 59 4.64 -8.93 15.21
CA ASN A 59 3.98 -10.24 15.40
C ASN A 59 2.46 -10.30 15.16
N LEU A 60 1.82 -9.19 14.76
CA LEU A 60 0.41 -9.20 14.35
C LEU A 60 0.20 -9.54 12.86
N GLY A 61 1.28 -9.52 12.06
CA GLY A 61 1.25 -9.81 10.64
C GLY A 61 0.30 -8.86 9.88
N PRO A 62 -0.49 -9.36 8.92
CA PRO A 62 -1.45 -8.55 8.16
C PRO A 62 -2.53 -7.85 8.99
N ARG A 63 -2.66 -8.14 10.28
CA ARG A 63 -3.60 -7.45 11.18
C ARG A 63 -3.09 -6.10 11.66
N ALA A 64 -1.80 -5.81 11.50
CA ALA A 64 -1.18 -4.57 11.97
C ALA A 64 -1.42 -3.39 11.01
N TRP A 65 -1.80 -3.67 9.76
CA TRP A 65 -2.02 -2.71 8.69
C TRP A 65 -3.32 -3.01 7.94
N LYS A 66 -3.81 -2.02 7.19
CA LYS A 66 -4.92 -2.16 6.24
C LYS A 66 -4.43 -1.75 4.84
N TYR A 67 -5.28 -1.98 3.84
CA TYR A 67 -5.02 -1.54 2.48
C TYR A 67 -6.24 -0.88 1.84
N GLN A 68 -5.99 -0.02 0.86
CA GLN A 68 -6.99 0.62 0.01
C GLN A 68 -6.60 0.44 -1.46
N LEU A 69 -7.56 0.02 -2.29
CA LEU A 69 -7.34 -0.09 -3.72
C LEU A 69 -7.59 1.26 -4.42
N VAL A 70 -6.72 1.60 -5.36
CA VAL A 70 -6.84 2.76 -6.24
C VAL A 70 -7.02 2.24 -7.65
N GLU A 71 -8.27 1.97 -8.00
CA GLU A 71 -8.63 1.39 -9.29
C GLU A 71 -8.98 2.41 -10.36
N ALA A 72 -9.33 3.63 -9.95
CA ALA A 72 -9.66 4.74 -10.84
C ALA A 72 -9.45 6.07 -10.09
N LEU A 73 -9.37 7.18 -10.83
CA LEU A 73 -9.50 8.53 -10.27
C LEU A 73 -10.95 9.00 -10.36
N ASP A 74 -11.25 10.06 -9.62
CA ASP A 74 -12.49 10.80 -9.77
C ASP A 74 -12.74 11.14 -11.25
N CYS A 75 -14.00 10.98 -11.69
CA CYS A 75 -14.44 11.21 -13.07
C CYS A 75 -13.94 10.23 -14.15
N MET A 76 -13.18 9.18 -13.80
CA MET A 76 -12.87 8.11 -14.76
C MET A 76 -14.03 7.14 -14.94
N ASN A 77 -14.28 6.71 -16.18
CA ASN A 77 -15.33 5.73 -16.53
C ASN A 77 -14.81 4.29 -16.66
N ARG A 78 -13.51 4.09 -16.51
CA ARG A 78 -12.83 2.79 -16.58
C ARG A 78 -11.74 2.72 -15.52
N LYS A 79 -11.46 1.52 -15.05
CA LYS A 79 -10.33 1.25 -14.15
C LYS A 79 -8.99 1.40 -14.88
N PHE A 80 -7.93 1.64 -14.13
CA PHE A 80 -6.56 1.51 -14.62
C PHE A 80 -6.29 0.10 -15.13
N ALA A 81 -5.48 -0.02 -16.18
CA ALA A 81 -4.97 -1.32 -16.63
C ALA A 81 -4.07 -1.97 -15.56
N CYS A 82 -3.32 -1.13 -14.83
CA CYS A 82 -2.48 -1.54 -13.71
C CYS A 82 -2.80 -0.65 -12.50
N PRO A 83 -3.78 -1.05 -11.66
CA PRO A 83 -4.16 -0.29 -10.47
C PRO A 83 -3.11 -0.29 -9.36
N TYR A 84 -3.40 0.42 -8.27
CA TYR A 84 -2.52 0.54 -7.11
C TYR A 84 -3.16 0.06 -5.82
N ILE A 85 -2.31 -0.28 -4.84
CA ILE A 85 -2.69 -0.67 -3.49
C ILE A 85 -1.95 0.25 -2.53
N ILE A 86 -2.68 0.96 -1.70
CA ILE A 86 -2.14 1.79 -0.62
C ILE A 86 -2.19 0.99 0.67
N PHE A 87 -1.05 0.65 1.24
CA PHE A 87 -0.92 0.05 2.57
C PHE A 87 -0.67 1.11 3.63
N TYR A 88 -1.35 1.01 4.76
CA TYR A 88 -1.22 1.95 5.88
C TYR A 88 -1.34 1.24 7.24
N PRO A 89 -0.59 1.69 8.25
CA PRO A 89 -0.59 1.04 9.56
C PRO A 89 -1.86 1.37 10.35
N VAL A 90 -2.34 0.41 11.15
CA VAL A 90 -3.53 0.58 12.02
C VAL A 90 -3.31 0.14 13.46
N VAL A 91 -2.30 -0.68 13.76
CA VAL A 91 -1.91 -1.05 15.13
C VAL A 91 -0.45 -0.70 15.39
N SER A 92 -0.19 0.17 16.36
CA SER A 92 1.16 0.53 16.81
C SER A 92 1.64 -0.40 17.94
N ARG A 93 2.94 -0.36 18.23
CA ARG A 93 3.56 -1.23 19.26
C ARG A 93 2.98 -1.05 20.66
N ASP A 94 2.53 0.15 21.00
CA ASP A 94 2.06 0.53 22.34
C ASP A 94 0.58 0.97 22.37
N GLY A 95 -0.11 0.93 21.22
CA GLY A 95 -1.48 1.42 21.08
C GLY A 95 -1.60 2.93 20.87
N MET A 96 -0.50 3.68 20.81
CA MET A 96 -0.53 5.12 20.51
C MET A 96 -0.87 5.38 19.04
N PRO A 97 -1.62 6.44 18.71
CA PRO A 97 -1.91 6.79 17.33
C PRO A 97 -0.64 7.06 16.52
N PHE A 98 -0.61 6.61 15.27
CA PHE A 98 0.45 6.98 14.33
C PHE A 98 0.43 8.50 14.06
N PRO A 99 1.58 9.13 13.82
CA PRO A 99 1.64 10.54 13.45
C PRO A 99 0.95 10.79 12.11
N ILE A 100 0.39 11.98 11.92
CA ILE A 100 -0.15 12.40 10.62
C ILE A 100 0.98 12.35 9.59
N ASN A 101 0.69 11.76 8.42
CA ASN A 101 1.63 11.71 7.33
C ASN A 101 1.80 13.12 6.74
N ARG A 102 2.92 13.78 7.07
CA ARG A 102 3.17 15.18 6.67
C ARG A 102 3.22 15.33 5.16
N THR A 103 3.81 14.37 4.46
CA THR A 103 3.92 14.36 3.00
C THR A 103 2.54 14.37 2.34
N ILE A 104 1.61 13.52 2.80
CA ILE A 104 0.25 13.45 2.27
C ILE A 104 -0.57 14.67 2.69
N ARG A 105 -0.41 15.14 3.93
CA ARG A 105 -1.02 16.39 4.40
C ARG A 105 -0.63 17.56 3.49
N ASP A 106 0.64 17.67 3.13
CA ASP A 106 1.14 18.75 2.29
C ASP A 106 0.64 18.61 0.83
N ILE A 107 0.44 17.38 0.34
CA ILE A 107 -0.27 17.11 -0.93
C ILE A 107 -1.71 17.65 -0.86
N GLN A 108 -2.44 17.37 0.21
CA GLN A 108 -3.84 17.80 0.40
C GLN A 108 -3.98 19.31 0.62
N GLY A 109 -2.98 19.94 1.23
CA GLY A 109 -2.92 21.39 1.46
C GLY A 109 -4.18 21.90 2.16
N ARG A 110 -4.89 22.84 1.55
CA ARG A 110 -6.12 23.45 2.11
C ARG A 110 -7.29 22.46 2.25
N ARG A 111 -7.25 21.31 1.56
CA ARG A 111 -8.29 20.27 1.64
C ARG A 111 -8.02 19.24 2.74
N PHE A 112 -6.91 19.37 3.47
CA PHE A 112 -6.58 18.47 4.56
C PHE A 112 -7.68 18.45 5.63
N ARG A 113 -8.02 17.24 6.10
CA ARG A 113 -8.95 17.00 7.20
C ARG A 113 -8.32 16.00 8.16
N GLU A 114 -8.21 16.36 9.44
CA GLU A 114 -7.53 15.54 10.43
C GLU A 114 -8.28 14.23 10.72
N ASP A 115 -9.62 14.26 10.72
CA ASP A 115 -10.48 13.11 10.99
C ASP A 115 -10.31 11.95 10.00
N THR A 116 -9.86 12.26 8.78
CA THR A 116 -9.59 11.30 7.69
C THR A 116 -8.14 11.37 7.23
N ALA A 117 -7.24 11.84 8.09
CA ALA A 117 -5.82 11.96 7.76
C ALA A 117 -5.17 10.57 7.57
N TRP A 118 -4.34 10.46 6.54
CA TRP A 118 -3.39 9.37 6.43
C TRP A 118 -2.35 9.47 7.55
N ARG A 119 -2.06 8.37 8.23
CA ARG A 119 -1.15 8.33 9.38
C ARG A 119 -0.06 7.27 9.19
N GLY A 120 1.10 7.52 9.78
CA GLY A 120 2.28 6.68 9.64
C GLY A 120 2.83 6.66 8.23
N ASN A 121 3.82 5.80 8.00
CA ASN A 121 4.39 5.59 6.68
C ASN A 121 3.38 4.85 5.81
N VAL A 122 3.14 5.36 4.61
CA VAL A 122 2.18 4.79 3.66
C VAL A 122 2.95 4.23 2.47
N ILE A 123 2.66 2.99 2.09
CA ILE A 123 3.38 2.27 1.03
C ILE A 123 2.41 2.03 -0.11
N VAL A 124 2.79 2.35 -1.34
CA VAL A 124 1.94 2.16 -2.51
C VAL A 124 2.59 1.19 -3.49
N ALA A 125 1.95 0.05 -3.68
CA ALA A 125 2.34 -0.94 -4.68
C ALA A 125 1.45 -0.84 -5.93
N LYS A 126 1.93 -1.42 -7.03
CA LYS A 126 1.19 -1.52 -8.29
C LYS A 126 0.93 -2.99 -8.61
N TYR A 127 -0.20 -3.29 -9.23
CA TYR A 127 -0.53 -4.65 -9.63
C TYR A 127 -1.21 -4.71 -11.00
N CYS A 128 -1.24 -5.90 -11.58
CA CYS A 128 -1.98 -6.23 -12.79
C CYS A 128 -3.03 -7.30 -12.43
N GLU A 129 -4.27 -7.16 -12.89
CA GLU A 129 -5.38 -8.12 -12.66
C GLU A 129 -5.80 -8.34 -11.19
N ASN A 130 -4.89 -8.83 -10.32
CA ASN A 130 -5.17 -9.20 -8.93
C ASN A 130 -4.12 -8.62 -7.96
N PRO A 131 -4.56 -7.96 -6.86
CA PRO A 131 -3.71 -7.19 -5.95
C PRO A 131 -2.66 -8.00 -5.15
N PHE A 132 -2.80 -9.33 -5.05
CA PHE A 132 -1.90 -10.15 -4.23
C PHE A 132 -1.25 -11.31 -4.98
N SER A 133 -1.64 -11.57 -6.23
CA SER A 133 -0.96 -12.58 -7.06
C SER A 133 -0.09 -11.99 -8.16
N SER A 134 -0.27 -10.70 -8.49
CA SER A 134 0.34 -10.09 -9.68
C SER A 134 0.81 -8.66 -9.41
N LEU A 135 1.62 -8.50 -8.37
CA LEU A 135 2.35 -7.25 -8.11
C LEU A 135 3.34 -6.96 -9.24
N MET A 136 3.59 -5.68 -9.48
CA MET A 136 4.55 -5.20 -10.47
C MET A 136 5.35 -4.02 -9.91
N ASP A 137 6.49 -3.74 -10.54
CA ASP A 137 7.33 -2.61 -10.15
C ASP A 137 6.61 -1.28 -10.39
N ALA A 138 6.42 -0.53 -9.32
CA ALA A 138 6.11 0.89 -9.38
C ALA A 138 7.38 1.70 -9.70
N SER A 139 7.17 2.88 -10.24
CA SER A 139 8.21 3.83 -10.60
C SER A 139 7.80 5.23 -10.16
N MET A 140 8.74 6.18 -10.12
CA MET A 140 8.38 7.58 -9.83
C MET A 140 7.49 8.22 -10.92
N ALA A 141 7.30 7.59 -12.07
CA ALA A 141 6.32 8.02 -13.07
C ALA A 141 4.88 7.79 -12.62
N ASP A 142 4.64 6.90 -11.64
CA ASP A 142 3.32 6.65 -11.06
C ASP A 142 2.93 7.71 -10.02
N PHE A 143 3.91 8.46 -9.48
CA PHE A 143 3.69 9.47 -8.43
C PHE A 143 2.62 10.52 -8.78
N PRO A 144 2.58 11.12 -9.99
CA PRO A 144 1.54 12.10 -10.33
C PRO A 144 0.11 11.54 -10.22
N ILE A 145 -0.09 10.26 -10.55
CA ILE A 145 -1.40 9.59 -10.46
C ILE A 145 -1.79 9.42 -8.98
N LEU A 146 -0.86 8.92 -8.17
CA LEU A 146 -1.07 8.74 -6.74
C LEU A 146 -1.28 10.07 -6.01
N LYS A 147 -0.51 11.09 -6.38
CA LYS A 147 -0.67 12.46 -5.87
C LYS A 147 -2.06 13.00 -6.20
N ASN A 148 -2.57 12.78 -7.41
CA ASN A 148 -3.91 13.20 -7.80
C ASN A 148 -4.98 12.53 -6.93
N TYR A 149 -4.88 11.21 -6.74
CA TYR A 149 -5.78 10.47 -5.84
C TYR A 149 -5.75 11.02 -4.41
N LEU A 150 -4.55 11.15 -3.82
CA LEU A 150 -4.36 11.61 -2.44
C LEU A 150 -4.79 13.06 -2.22
N LEU A 151 -4.90 13.88 -3.28
CA LEU A 151 -5.37 15.26 -3.21
C LEU A 151 -6.81 15.38 -2.72
N THR A 152 -7.66 14.40 -3.04
CA THR A 152 -9.09 14.39 -2.72
C THR A 152 -9.49 13.29 -1.73
N HIS A 153 -8.67 12.26 -1.57
CA HIS A 153 -9.01 11.09 -0.77
C HIS A 153 -8.28 11.08 0.58
N GLY A 154 -9.05 11.08 1.66
CA GLY A 154 -8.58 10.76 3.01
C GLY A 154 -8.42 9.26 3.22
N CYS A 155 -7.83 8.87 4.34
CA CYS A 155 -7.76 7.49 4.78
C CYS A 155 -9.17 6.95 5.03
N PRO A 156 -9.53 5.75 4.50
CA PRO A 156 -10.78 5.07 4.85
C PRO A 156 -10.80 4.71 6.34
N GLN A 157 -11.97 4.79 6.98
CA GLN A 157 -12.18 4.39 8.37
C GLN A 157 -12.34 2.86 8.51
#